data_AF-A0A174QB00-F1
#
_entry.id   AF-A0A174QB00-F1
#
_cell.length_a   1.000
_cell.length_b   1.000
_cell.length_c   1.000
_cell.angle_alpha   90.00
_cell.angle_beta   90.00
_cell.angle_gamma   90.00
#
_symmetry.space_group_name_H-M   'P 1'
#
loop_
_entity.id
_entity.type
_entity.pdbx_description
1 polymer ?
#
loop_
_entity_poly.entity_id
_entity_poly.type
_entity_poly.pdbx_seq_one_letter_code
_entity_poly.pdbx_strand_id
1 'polypeptide(L)'
;MMIFNELRKHGRLASKRHPMYEKNKVAKIFGYIGVAFWAGYLIFFGTTFAFGFADMVPNREPYHVMNAVVLIFILALDFLLRVPFQKTPTQEVKPYLLLPVKRNRIIDFLLIRSGLSLFNLFWLFMFIPFSFITITKYFGILGVFTYLIGIWLLIVANNYWYLLCRTLINERIWWVLLPIAFYGGLGCLAFIPEDSPLFYFFMDLGDGYINGNILYFLGTILVIAILWLINRKIMSGLIYAELAKVDDTRIKHVSEYKFFERYGEVGEYMRLELKMLLRNRRCKGALRSVILVVIAFSCILSFSSLYDSSTMTTFICVYNFAVFGMIILSQLMSFEGNYIDGLMSRKESIMSLLKAKYYIYTIGEVVPFVLMIPAIIMDKVPLLGIFAWFFYTTGFIYFCFFQLAVYNKQTVALNEKVSSRQTNSAIQMVVNFGAFGVPLILYSTLNALLGETVAYSILLVIGLGFTITSPLWIRNVYKRFMKRRYENMEGFRDSRQ
;
A
#
# COMPACT_ATOMS: atom_id res chain seq x y z
N MET A 1 3.44 -30.56 -16.71
CA MET A 1 2.82 -30.67 -15.38
C MET A 1 3.81 -30.86 -14.22
N MET A 2 4.82 -31.74 -14.31
CA MET A 2 5.75 -32.00 -13.18
C MET A 2 6.47 -30.75 -12.64
N ILE A 3 6.99 -29.88 -13.52
CA ILE A 3 7.69 -28.64 -13.11
C ILE A 3 6.74 -27.67 -12.38
N PHE A 4 5.48 -27.59 -12.78
CA PHE A 4 4.51 -26.70 -12.13
C PHE A 4 4.22 -27.14 -10.69
N ASN A 5 4.05 -28.44 -10.49
CA ASN A 5 3.80 -29.00 -9.16
C ASN A 5 5.02 -28.87 -8.25
N GLU A 6 6.23 -29.08 -8.78
CA GLU A 6 7.48 -28.90 -8.02
C GLU A 6 7.71 -27.43 -7.64
N LEU A 7 7.52 -26.48 -8.56
CA LEU A 7 7.63 -25.05 -8.23
C LEU A 7 6.57 -24.61 -7.21
N ARG A 8 5.35 -25.16 -7.29
CA ARG A 8 4.30 -24.91 -6.28
C ARG A 8 4.69 -25.49 -4.92
N LYS A 9 5.31 -26.67 -4.88
CA LYS A 9 5.84 -27.30 -3.67
C LYS A 9 6.99 -26.49 -3.08
N HIS A 10 7.91 -25.99 -3.90
CA HIS A 10 8.96 -25.06 -3.48
C HIS A 10 8.39 -23.81 -2.81
N GLY A 11 7.37 -23.18 -3.41
CA GLY A 11 6.70 -22.03 -2.80
C GLY A 11 6.07 -22.34 -1.43
N ARG A 12 5.43 -23.51 -1.29
CA ARG A 12 4.87 -23.97 0.00
C ARG A 12 5.98 -24.22 1.03
N LEU A 13 7.05 -24.91 0.65
CA LEU A 13 8.18 -25.22 1.53
C LEU A 13 8.92 -23.95 1.97
N ALA A 14 9.14 -23.00 1.06
CA ALA A 14 9.71 -21.69 1.38
C ALA A 14 8.87 -20.95 2.43
N SER A 15 7.53 -20.98 2.30
CA SER A 15 6.65 -20.38 3.31
C SER A 15 6.76 -21.06 4.68
N LYS A 16 6.92 -22.39 4.71
CA LYS A 16 7.07 -23.17 5.96
C LYS A 16 8.43 -22.96 6.63
N ARG A 17 9.50 -22.81 5.84
CA ARG A 17 10.88 -22.59 6.32
C ARG A 17 11.13 -21.17 6.83
N HIS A 18 10.24 -20.23 6.51
CA HIS A 18 10.40 -18.85 6.96
C HIS A 18 10.39 -18.79 8.50
N PRO A 19 11.41 -18.23 9.18
CA PRO A 19 11.53 -18.23 10.64
C PRO A 19 10.31 -17.64 11.38
N MET A 20 9.61 -16.69 10.72
CA MET A 20 8.36 -16.11 11.23
C MET A 20 7.11 -16.98 11.04
N TYR A 21 7.19 -18.16 10.41
CA TYR A 21 6.03 -19.00 10.12
C TYR A 21 5.33 -19.50 11.39
N GLU A 22 6.10 -19.81 12.44
CA GLU A 22 5.60 -20.25 13.73
C GLU A 22 5.15 -19.06 14.60
N LYS A 23 5.92 -17.96 14.60
CA LYS A 23 5.57 -16.72 15.33
C LYS A 23 4.26 -16.08 14.83
N ASN A 24 3.84 -16.38 13.59
CA ASN A 24 2.63 -15.84 12.97
C ASN A 24 1.39 -16.76 13.04
N LYS A 25 1.33 -17.80 13.90
CA LYS A 25 0.13 -18.66 14.02
C LYS A 25 -1.14 -17.85 14.32
N VAL A 26 -1.06 -16.91 15.26
CA VAL A 26 -2.16 -15.99 15.61
C VAL A 26 -2.57 -15.12 14.41
N ALA A 27 -1.60 -14.56 13.69
CA ALA A 27 -1.86 -13.76 12.49
C ALA A 27 -2.55 -14.56 11.36
N LYS A 28 -2.29 -15.87 11.24
CA LYS A 28 -2.99 -16.73 10.29
C LYS A 28 -4.46 -16.93 10.68
N ILE A 29 -4.74 -17.15 11.97
CA ILE A 29 -6.10 -17.29 12.50
C ILE A 29 -6.89 -16.00 12.26
N PHE A 30 -6.33 -14.84 12.65
CA PHE A 30 -6.92 -13.54 12.34
C PHE A 30 -7.08 -13.30 10.83
N GLY A 31 -6.14 -13.79 10.01
CA GLY A 31 -6.26 -13.75 8.56
C GLY A 31 -7.46 -14.55 8.04
N TYR A 32 -7.70 -15.76 8.55
CA TYR A 32 -8.87 -16.57 8.17
C TYR A 32 -10.18 -15.92 8.63
N ILE A 33 -10.23 -15.39 9.86
CA ILE A 33 -11.39 -14.66 10.37
C ILE A 33 -11.65 -13.42 9.51
N GLY A 34 -10.61 -12.67 9.14
CA GLY A 34 -10.74 -11.51 8.26
C GLY A 34 -11.28 -11.88 6.88
N VAL A 35 -10.83 -12.99 6.28
CA VAL A 35 -11.37 -13.47 5.00
C VAL A 35 -12.83 -13.88 5.15
N ALA A 36 -13.20 -14.58 6.22
CA ALA A 36 -14.59 -14.97 6.48
C ALA A 36 -15.51 -13.75 6.68
N PHE A 37 -15.03 -12.73 7.43
CA PHE A 37 -15.73 -11.47 7.62
C PHE A 37 -15.98 -10.74 6.29
N TRP A 38 -14.94 -10.60 5.46
CA TRP A 38 -15.06 -9.99 4.13
C TRP A 38 -15.98 -10.79 3.19
N ALA A 39 -15.91 -12.12 3.22
CA ALA A 39 -16.80 -12.97 2.44
C ALA A 39 -18.27 -12.76 2.85
N GLY A 40 -18.56 -12.72 4.15
CA GLY A 40 -19.91 -12.43 4.66
C GLY A 40 -20.41 -11.04 4.24
N TYR A 41 -19.55 -10.03 4.30
CA TYR A 41 -19.88 -8.67 3.87
C TYR A 41 -20.15 -8.56 2.36
N LEU A 42 -19.37 -9.27 1.54
CA LEU A 42 -19.59 -9.35 0.10
C LEU A 42 -20.90 -10.08 -0.24
N ILE A 43 -21.24 -11.13 0.49
CA ILE A 43 -22.53 -11.83 0.33
C ILE A 43 -23.69 -10.88 0.65
N PHE A 44 -23.58 -10.15 1.76
CA PHE A 44 -24.58 -9.15 2.17
C PHE A 44 -24.75 -8.04 1.13
N PHE A 45 -23.66 -7.55 0.52
CA PHE A 45 -23.77 -6.60 -0.58
C PHE A 45 -24.38 -7.21 -1.83
N GLY A 46 -24.02 -8.44 -2.16
CA GLY A 46 -24.60 -9.15 -3.30
C GLY A 46 -26.12 -9.29 -3.18
N THR A 47 -26.64 -9.61 -1.99
CA THR A 47 -28.09 -9.66 -1.75
C THR A 47 -28.72 -8.27 -1.73
N THR A 48 -28.09 -7.29 -1.08
CA THR A 48 -28.60 -5.92 -1.00
C THR A 48 -28.70 -5.27 -2.39
N PHE A 49 -27.70 -5.46 -3.26
CA PHE A 49 -27.75 -4.98 -4.63
C PHE A 49 -28.83 -5.68 -5.48
N ALA A 50 -29.06 -6.98 -5.25
CA ALA A 50 -30.11 -7.71 -5.95
C ALA A 50 -31.51 -7.13 -5.69
N PHE A 51 -31.80 -6.71 -4.45
CA PHE A 51 -33.07 -6.09 -4.09
C PHE A 51 -33.08 -4.58 -4.37
N GLY A 52 -32.02 -3.85 -4.01
CA GLY A 52 -31.95 -2.41 -4.18
C GLY A 52 -32.03 -1.94 -5.63
N PHE A 53 -31.48 -2.70 -6.58
CA PHE A 53 -31.61 -2.36 -8.01
C PHE A 53 -32.97 -2.72 -8.60
N ALA A 54 -33.72 -3.63 -7.99
CA ALA A 54 -35.09 -3.92 -8.41
C ALA A 54 -36.04 -2.74 -8.14
N ASP A 55 -35.77 -1.97 -7.07
CA ASP A 55 -36.61 -0.85 -6.65
C ASP A 55 -36.17 0.51 -7.25
N MET A 56 -34.90 0.65 -7.64
CA MET A 56 -34.31 1.94 -8.08
C MET A 56 -34.49 2.28 -9.56
N VAL A 57 -34.65 1.31 -10.46
CA VAL A 57 -34.76 1.57 -11.91
C VAL A 57 -35.98 0.85 -12.48
N PRO A 58 -37.13 1.55 -12.65
CA PRO A 58 -38.40 0.94 -13.04
C PRO A 58 -38.43 0.26 -14.43
N ASN A 59 -37.41 0.50 -15.27
CA ASN A 59 -37.39 0.07 -16.68
C ASN A 59 -36.16 -0.77 -17.08
N ARG A 60 -35.30 -1.17 -16.14
CA ARG A 60 -34.14 -2.03 -16.44
C ARG A 60 -34.00 -3.13 -15.41
N GLU A 61 -33.65 -4.33 -15.88
CA GLU A 61 -33.45 -5.46 -14.98
C GLU A 61 -32.20 -5.26 -14.09
N PRO A 62 -32.21 -5.75 -12.84
CA PRO A 62 -31.13 -5.54 -11.88
C PRO A 62 -29.74 -5.94 -12.38
N TYR A 63 -29.65 -6.99 -13.22
CA TYR A 63 -28.36 -7.45 -13.76
C TYR A 63 -27.79 -6.50 -14.82
N HIS A 64 -28.62 -5.76 -15.56
CA HIS A 64 -28.12 -4.74 -16.51
C HIS A 64 -27.46 -3.58 -15.76
N VAL A 65 -28.05 -3.14 -14.64
CA VAL A 65 -27.48 -2.08 -13.78
C VAL A 65 -26.17 -2.53 -13.13
N MET A 66 -26.12 -3.78 -12.65
CA MET A 66 -24.91 -4.38 -12.09
C MET A 66 -23.76 -4.43 -13.11
N ASN A 67 -24.03 -4.87 -14.34
CA ASN A 67 -23.01 -4.98 -15.38
C ASN A 67 -22.58 -3.62 -15.92
N ALA A 68 -23.52 -2.69 -16.14
CA ALA A 68 -23.23 -1.40 -16.76
C ALA A 68 -22.42 -0.47 -15.84
N VAL A 69 -22.78 -0.39 -14.56
CA VAL A 69 -22.20 0.61 -13.64
C VAL A 69 -21.28 -0.07 -12.62
N VAL A 70 -21.83 -1.04 -11.89
CA VAL A 70 -21.19 -1.57 -10.68
C VAL A 70 -19.94 -2.40 -11.03
N LEU A 71 -19.97 -3.13 -12.14
CA LEU A 71 -18.83 -3.94 -12.60
C LEU A 71 -17.58 -3.09 -12.87
N ILE A 72 -17.73 -1.88 -13.42
CA ILE A 72 -16.59 -0.95 -13.65
C ILE A 72 -15.96 -0.54 -12.32
N PHE A 73 -16.79 -0.16 -11.34
CA PHE A 73 -16.32 0.18 -10.00
C PHE A 73 -15.66 -1.01 -9.29
N ILE A 74 -16.22 -2.21 -9.42
CA ILE A 74 -15.64 -3.44 -8.86
C ILE A 74 -14.27 -3.71 -9.49
N LEU A 75 -14.11 -3.56 -10.81
CA LEU A 75 -12.81 -3.76 -11.47
C LEU A 75 -11.76 -2.74 -11.00
N ALA A 76 -12.16 -1.48 -10.78
CA ALA A 76 -11.28 -0.45 -10.22
C ALA A 76 -10.90 -0.77 -8.76
N LEU A 77 -11.87 -1.17 -7.95
CA LEU A 77 -11.67 -1.55 -6.55
C LEU A 77 -10.78 -2.80 -6.45
N ASP A 78 -10.99 -3.80 -7.30
CA ASP A 78 -10.15 -4.99 -7.42
C ASP A 78 -8.69 -4.63 -7.73
N PHE A 79 -8.47 -3.71 -8.66
CA PHE A 79 -7.13 -3.22 -8.98
C PHE A 79 -6.44 -2.58 -7.76
N LEU A 80 -7.17 -1.74 -7.01
CA LEU A 80 -6.65 -1.08 -5.82
C LEU A 80 -6.37 -2.08 -4.69
N LEU A 81 -7.28 -3.02 -4.42
CA LEU A 81 -7.07 -4.06 -3.39
C LEU A 81 -5.88 -4.94 -3.70
N ARG A 82 -5.55 -5.19 -4.97
CA ARG A 82 -4.37 -6.01 -5.32
C ARG A 82 -3.05 -5.37 -4.93
N VAL A 83 -2.96 -4.04 -4.87
CA VAL A 83 -1.74 -3.27 -4.55
C VAL A 83 -1.01 -3.82 -3.30
N PRO A 84 -1.66 -3.92 -2.13
CA PRO A 84 -1.03 -4.47 -0.93
C PRO A 84 -0.86 -6.00 -0.93
N PHE A 85 -1.75 -6.77 -1.58
CA PHE A 85 -1.82 -8.23 -1.37
C PHE A 85 -0.96 -9.07 -2.31
N GLN A 86 -0.77 -8.64 -3.55
CA GLN A 86 -0.08 -9.44 -4.58
C GLN A 86 1.44 -9.22 -4.53
N LYS A 87 2.26 -10.19 -4.95
CA LYS A 87 3.71 -10.01 -5.15
C LYS A 87 4.00 -9.90 -6.65
N THR A 88 5.01 -9.10 -7.03
CA THR A 88 5.43 -9.05 -8.44
C THR A 88 6.21 -10.29 -8.83
N PRO A 89 5.89 -10.93 -9.97
CA PRO A 89 6.59 -12.11 -10.48
C PRO A 89 8.11 -11.93 -10.57
N THR A 90 8.60 -10.75 -10.96
CA THR A 90 10.04 -10.45 -11.11
C THR A 90 10.87 -10.68 -9.85
N GLN A 91 10.29 -10.48 -8.67
CA GLN A 91 10.97 -10.77 -7.39
C GLN A 91 11.01 -12.27 -7.10
N GLU A 92 9.95 -13.00 -7.47
CA GLU A 92 9.87 -14.45 -7.29
C GLU A 92 10.76 -15.21 -8.28
N VAL A 93 11.12 -14.62 -9.43
CA VAL A 93 11.98 -15.28 -10.43
C VAL A 93 13.43 -15.43 -9.97
N LYS A 94 13.98 -14.50 -9.15
CA LYS A 94 15.42 -14.44 -8.84
C LYS A 94 16.02 -15.77 -8.36
N PRO A 95 15.44 -16.49 -7.38
CA PRO A 95 16.01 -17.75 -6.91
C PRO A 95 15.99 -18.85 -7.98
N TYR A 96 15.05 -18.79 -8.93
CA TYR A 96 14.89 -19.77 -9.99
C TYR A 96 15.78 -19.50 -11.21
N LEU A 97 16.45 -18.35 -11.29
CA LEU A 97 17.36 -18.02 -12.40
C LEU A 97 18.63 -18.89 -12.41
N LEU A 98 19.00 -19.44 -11.26
CA LEU A 98 20.14 -20.34 -11.12
C LEU A 98 19.81 -21.78 -11.58
N LEU A 99 18.52 -22.11 -11.73
CA LEU A 99 18.11 -23.44 -12.17
C LEU A 99 18.24 -23.55 -13.69
N PRO A 100 18.55 -24.76 -14.22
CA PRO A 100 18.65 -25.01 -15.66
C PRO A 100 17.26 -25.10 -16.33
N VAL A 101 16.43 -24.07 -16.15
CA VAL A 101 15.07 -23.97 -16.72
C VAL A 101 14.99 -22.73 -17.60
N LYS A 102 14.40 -22.87 -18.80
CA LYS A 102 14.18 -21.74 -19.72
C LYS A 102 13.38 -20.64 -19.02
N ARG A 103 13.90 -19.41 -19.01
CA ARG A 103 13.32 -18.24 -18.33
C ARG A 103 11.86 -18.00 -18.68
N ASN A 104 11.51 -18.11 -19.96
CA ASN A 104 10.12 -17.98 -20.43
C ASN A 104 9.18 -18.97 -19.72
N ARG A 105 9.60 -20.21 -19.46
CA ARG A 105 8.78 -21.18 -18.72
C ARG A 105 8.58 -20.78 -17.26
N ILE A 106 9.56 -20.12 -16.63
CA ILE A 106 9.45 -19.62 -15.25
C ILE A 106 8.45 -18.46 -15.20
N ILE A 107 8.52 -17.54 -16.18
CA ILE A 107 7.57 -16.42 -16.29
C ILE A 107 6.16 -16.93 -16.55
N ASP A 108 5.99 -17.86 -17.50
CA ASP A 108 4.71 -18.49 -17.82
C ASP A 108 4.12 -19.18 -16.57
N PHE A 109 4.95 -19.87 -15.79
CA PHE A 109 4.55 -20.48 -14.51
C PHE A 109 4.00 -19.45 -13.52
N LEU A 110 4.71 -18.32 -13.34
CA LEU A 110 4.27 -17.28 -12.41
C LEU A 110 2.99 -16.59 -12.87
N LEU A 111 2.82 -16.40 -14.18
CA LEU A 111 1.59 -15.86 -14.76
C LEU A 111 0.41 -16.80 -14.54
N ILE A 112 0.56 -18.10 -14.81
CA ILE A 112 -0.49 -19.11 -14.57
C ILE A 112 -0.83 -19.17 -13.08
N ARG A 113 0.17 -19.15 -12.20
CA ARG A 113 -0.05 -19.15 -10.74
C ARG A 113 -0.81 -17.90 -10.29
N SER A 114 -0.57 -16.75 -10.92
CA SER A 114 -1.31 -15.52 -10.65
C SER A 114 -2.76 -15.59 -11.14
N GLY A 115 -2.99 -16.10 -12.35
CA GLY A 115 -4.32 -16.31 -12.92
C GLY A 115 -5.18 -17.31 -12.14
N LEU A 116 -4.56 -18.34 -11.55
CA LEU A 116 -5.23 -19.34 -10.71
C LEU A 116 -5.16 -19.03 -9.21
N SER A 117 -4.87 -17.77 -8.85
CA SER A 117 -4.83 -17.39 -7.44
C SER A 117 -6.23 -17.35 -6.82
N LEU A 118 -6.34 -17.79 -5.57
CA LEU A 118 -7.60 -17.75 -4.79
C LEU A 118 -8.18 -16.34 -4.68
N PHE A 119 -7.33 -15.31 -4.79
CA PHE A 119 -7.75 -13.91 -4.78
C PHE A 119 -8.66 -13.55 -5.97
N ASN A 120 -8.51 -14.22 -7.12
CA ASN A 120 -9.40 -13.99 -8.27
C ASN A 120 -10.81 -14.52 -8.04
N LEU A 121 -11.00 -15.40 -7.06
CA LEU A 121 -12.32 -15.92 -6.68
C LEU A 121 -13.00 -15.02 -5.64
N PHE A 122 -12.30 -14.00 -5.12
CA PHE A 122 -12.79 -13.17 -4.01
C PHE A 122 -14.11 -12.48 -4.33
N TRP A 123 -14.24 -11.91 -5.54
CA TRP A 123 -15.47 -11.22 -5.95
C TRP A 123 -16.65 -12.15 -6.25
N LEU A 124 -16.41 -13.44 -6.46
CA LEU A 124 -17.49 -14.40 -6.67
C LEU A 124 -18.39 -14.51 -5.43
N PHE A 125 -17.89 -14.24 -4.22
CA PHE A 125 -18.73 -14.20 -3.01
C PHE A 125 -19.87 -13.17 -3.09
N MET A 126 -19.71 -12.11 -3.88
CA MET A 126 -20.76 -11.11 -4.11
C MET A 126 -21.63 -11.47 -5.32
N PHE A 127 -21.02 -11.93 -6.42
CA PHE A 127 -21.75 -12.23 -7.65
C PHE A 127 -22.57 -13.52 -7.58
N ILE A 128 -22.19 -14.50 -6.75
CA ILE A 128 -22.97 -15.73 -6.54
C ILE A 128 -24.36 -15.40 -5.99
N PRO A 129 -24.53 -14.79 -4.81
CA PRO A 129 -25.88 -14.50 -4.29
C PRO A 129 -26.66 -13.55 -5.20
N PHE A 130 -25.99 -12.57 -5.82
CA PHE A 130 -26.63 -11.65 -6.76
C PHE A 130 -27.22 -12.38 -7.97
N SER A 131 -26.42 -13.21 -8.64
CA SER A 131 -26.85 -13.95 -9.83
C SER A 131 -27.95 -14.96 -9.51
N PHE A 132 -27.87 -15.64 -8.37
CA PHE A 132 -28.91 -16.56 -7.91
C PHE A 132 -30.27 -15.89 -7.67
N ILE A 133 -30.32 -14.63 -7.21
CA ILE A 133 -31.59 -13.93 -6.93
C ILE A 133 -32.18 -13.29 -8.20
N THR A 134 -31.32 -12.76 -9.07
CA THR A 134 -31.74 -11.93 -10.22
C THR A 134 -31.89 -12.73 -11.51
N ILE A 135 -30.90 -13.57 -11.85
CA ILE A 135 -30.80 -14.23 -13.16
C ILE A 135 -31.63 -15.53 -13.20
N THR A 136 -31.75 -16.24 -12.08
CA THR A 136 -32.51 -17.51 -12.02
C THR A 136 -33.97 -17.36 -12.45
N LYS A 137 -34.56 -16.19 -12.20
CA LYS A 137 -35.95 -15.87 -12.56
C LYS A 137 -36.18 -15.84 -14.07
N TYR A 138 -35.16 -15.49 -14.86
CA TYR A 138 -35.29 -15.23 -16.30
C TYR A 138 -34.52 -16.24 -17.17
N PHE A 139 -33.33 -16.67 -16.75
CA PHE A 139 -32.41 -17.51 -17.54
C PHE A 139 -32.07 -18.86 -16.86
N GLY A 140 -32.68 -19.13 -15.71
CA GLY A 140 -32.49 -20.37 -14.96
C GLY A 140 -31.07 -20.55 -14.39
N ILE A 141 -30.77 -21.79 -13.97
CA ILE A 141 -29.51 -22.13 -13.28
C ILE A 141 -28.31 -22.13 -14.26
N LEU A 142 -28.53 -22.47 -15.53
CA LEU A 142 -27.46 -22.48 -16.53
C LEU A 142 -26.93 -21.07 -16.82
N GLY A 143 -27.82 -20.08 -16.95
CA GLY A 143 -27.42 -18.67 -17.14
C GLY A 143 -26.63 -18.11 -15.97
N VAL A 144 -26.88 -18.58 -14.75
CA VAL A 144 -26.09 -18.24 -13.56
C VAL A 144 -24.66 -18.76 -13.68
N PHE A 145 -24.48 -20.02 -14.07
CA PHE A 145 -23.13 -20.60 -14.20
C PHE A 145 -22.33 -19.94 -15.31
N THR A 146 -22.92 -19.68 -16.48
CA THR A 146 -22.23 -19.00 -17.58
C THR A 146 -21.84 -17.57 -17.20
N TYR A 147 -22.73 -16.84 -16.53
CA TYR A 147 -22.45 -15.50 -16.01
C TYR A 147 -21.28 -15.48 -15.01
N LEU A 148 -21.26 -16.42 -14.04
CA LEU A 148 -20.18 -16.52 -13.05
C LEU A 148 -18.82 -16.83 -13.69
N ILE A 149 -18.80 -17.68 -14.73
CA ILE A 149 -17.57 -17.97 -15.49
C ILE A 149 -17.10 -16.71 -16.25
N GLY A 150 -18.01 -15.97 -16.88
CA GLY A 150 -17.70 -14.73 -17.59
C GLY A 150 -17.09 -13.66 -16.68
N ILE A 151 -17.68 -13.45 -15.50
CA ILE A 151 -17.13 -12.54 -14.48
C ILE A 151 -15.77 -13.00 -14.00
N TRP A 152 -15.59 -14.30 -13.75
CA TRP A 152 -14.31 -14.84 -13.33
C TRP A 152 -13.21 -14.57 -14.36
N LEU A 153 -13.51 -14.73 -15.66
CA LEU A 153 -12.57 -14.40 -16.74
C LEU A 153 -12.23 -12.90 -16.76
N LEU A 154 -13.21 -12.01 -16.57
CA LEU A 154 -12.95 -10.57 -16.47
C LEU A 154 -12.02 -10.23 -15.30
N ILE A 155 -12.22 -10.84 -14.12
CA ILE A 155 -11.35 -10.64 -12.96
C ILE A 155 -9.92 -11.16 -13.25
N VAL A 156 -9.79 -12.26 -13.98
CA VAL A 156 -8.49 -12.76 -14.44
C VAL A 156 -7.83 -11.79 -15.43
N ALA A 157 -8.58 -11.20 -16.36
CA ALA A 157 -8.08 -10.16 -17.25
C ALA A 157 -7.58 -8.94 -16.45
N ASN A 158 -8.37 -8.50 -15.46
CA ASN A 158 -8.01 -7.39 -14.56
C ASN A 158 -6.76 -7.69 -13.74
N ASN A 159 -6.54 -8.94 -13.32
CA ASN A 159 -5.30 -9.36 -12.66
C ASN A 159 -4.07 -9.20 -13.58
N TYR A 160 -4.16 -9.64 -14.84
CA TYR A 160 -3.06 -9.46 -15.78
C TYR A 160 -2.81 -8.00 -16.13
N TRP A 161 -3.87 -7.18 -16.22
CA TRP A 161 -3.76 -5.73 -16.34
C TRP A 161 -3.04 -5.10 -15.14
N TYR A 162 -3.42 -5.51 -13.93
CA TYR A 162 -2.75 -5.10 -12.70
C TYR A 162 -1.26 -5.47 -12.68
N LEU A 163 -0.91 -6.70 -13.07
CA LEU A 163 0.48 -7.15 -13.17
C LEU A 163 1.29 -6.29 -14.15
N LEU A 164 0.70 -5.96 -15.30
CA LEU A 164 1.32 -5.12 -16.31
C LEU A 164 1.59 -3.70 -15.76
N CYS A 165 0.56 -3.05 -15.21
CA CYS A 165 0.70 -1.72 -14.61
C CYS A 165 1.77 -1.73 -13.52
N ARG A 166 1.75 -2.74 -12.65
CA ARG A 166 2.70 -2.84 -11.54
C ARG A 166 4.13 -3.10 -11.99
N THR A 167 4.35 -3.87 -13.06
CA THR A 167 5.71 -4.08 -13.59
C THR A 167 6.28 -2.77 -14.16
N LEU A 168 5.47 -1.99 -14.87
CA LEU A 168 5.83 -0.69 -15.43
C LEU A 168 6.08 0.37 -14.33
N ILE A 169 5.20 0.46 -13.33
CA ILE A 169 5.35 1.39 -12.17
C ILE A 169 6.67 1.11 -11.42
N ASN A 170 7.03 -0.17 -11.27
CA ASN A 170 8.28 -0.57 -10.62
C ASN A 170 9.54 -0.22 -11.42
N GLU A 171 9.41 0.04 -12.71
CA GLU A 171 10.49 0.56 -13.55
C GLU A 171 10.55 2.07 -13.45
N ARG A 172 9.43 2.76 -13.73
CA ARG A 172 9.29 4.21 -13.67
C ARG A 172 7.96 4.60 -13.02
N ILE A 173 8.04 5.50 -12.03
CA ILE A 173 6.86 5.93 -11.25
C ILE A 173 5.80 6.67 -12.08
N TRP A 174 6.19 7.29 -13.21
CA TRP A 174 5.26 7.98 -14.12
C TRP A 174 4.16 7.07 -14.69
N TRP A 175 4.41 5.76 -14.78
CA TRP A 175 3.39 4.80 -15.21
C TRP A 175 2.23 4.62 -14.23
N VAL A 176 2.27 5.26 -13.05
CA VAL A 176 1.09 5.37 -12.16
C VAL A 176 -0.06 6.11 -12.84
N LEU A 177 0.24 7.01 -13.78
CA LEU A 177 -0.79 7.71 -14.56
C LEU A 177 -1.60 6.77 -15.46
N LEU A 178 -1.07 5.62 -15.84
CA LEU A 178 -1.75 4.69 -16.75
C LEU A 178 -3.02 4.07 -16.14
N PRO A 179 -2.99 3.44 -14.95
CA PRO A 179 -4.22 2.96 -14.32
C PRO A 179 -5.16 4.12 -13.92
N ILE A 180 -4.62 5.28 -13.54
CA ILE A 180 -5.44 6.47 -13.22
C ILE A 180 -6.18 6.96 -14.47
N ALA A 181 -5.50 7.05 -15.61
CA ALA A 181 -6.12 7.45 -16.88
C ALA A 181 -7.13 6.40 -17.35
N PHE A 182 -6.85 5.11 -17.16
CA PHE A 182 -7.77 4.04 -17.55
C PHE A 182 -9.04 4.04 -16.69
N TYR A 183 -8.93 3.89 -15.36
CA TYR A 183 -10.11 3.87 -14.49
C TYR A 183 -10.74 5.25 -14.29
N GLY A 184 -9.95 6.32 -14.28
CA GLY A 184 -10.44 7.70 -14.22
C GLY A 184 -11.14 8.10 -15.51
N GLY A 185 -10.63 7.66 -16.68
CA GLY A 185 -11.32 7.82 -17.96
C GLY A 185 -12.64 7.05 -17.98
N LEU A 186 -12.65 5.79 -17.53
CA LEU A 186 -13.89 5.02 -17.37
C LEU A 186 -14.88 5.67 -16.40
N GLY A 187 -14.39 6.24 -15.28
CA GLY A 187 -15.21 6.97 -14.33
C GLY A 187 -15.80 8.27 -14.89
N CYS A 188 -14.99 9.09 -15.57
CA CYS A 188 -15.48 10.30 -16.25
C CYS A 188 -16.52 9.98 -17.31
N LEU A 189 -16.31 8.90 -18.08
CA LEU A 189 -17.28 8.44 -19.08
C LEU A 189 -18.55 7.84 -18.44
N ALA A 190 -18.47 7.41 -17.17
CA ALA A 190 -19.62 6.95 -16.41
C ALA A 190 -20.48 8.08 -15.82
N PHE A 191 -19.93 9.29 -15.66
CA PHE A 191 -20.67 10.48 -15.20
C PHE A 191 -21.33 11.27 -16.34
N ILE A 192 -21.12 10.91 -17.60
CA ILE A 192 -21.83 11.49 -18.75
C ILE A 192 -23.22 10.82 -18.87
N PRO A 193 -24.33 11.58 -18.96
CA PRO A 193 -25.68 10.99 -18.93
C PRO A 193 -26.01 10.07 -20.11
N GLU A 194 -26.68 8.97 -19.75
CA GLU A 194 -27.64 8.09 -20.44
C GLU A 194 -27.31 7.38 -21.76
N ASP A 195 -26.36 7.83 -22.60
CA ASP A 195 -26.03 7.13 -23.87
C ASP A 195 -24.52 6.98 -24.11
N SER A 196 -23.75 6.64 -23.08
CA SER A 196 -22.34 6.31 -23.29
C SER A 196 -22.22 4.91 -23.93
N PRO A 197 -21.50 4.76 -25.06
CA PRO A 197 -21.32 3.46 -25.73
C PRO A 197 -20.62 2.43 -24.83
N LEU A 198 -19.93 2.87 -23.77
CA LEU A 198 -19.33 2.00 -22.78
C LEU A 198 -20.35 1.32 -21.87
N PHE A 199 -21.41 2.03 -21.48
CA PHE A 199 -22.48 1.42 -20.67
C PHE A 199 -23.17 0.30 -21.44
N TYR A 200 -23.51 0.54 -22.71
CA TYR A 200 -24.04 -0.49 -23.59
C TYR A 200 -23.04 -1.63 -23.81
N PHE A 201 -21.75 -1.33 -24.00
CA PHE A 201 -20.73 -2.37 -24.14
C PHE A 201 -20.65 -3.30 -22.93
N PHE A 202 -20.62 -2.77 -21.70
CA PHE A 202 -20.58 -3.60 -20.49
C PHE A 202 -21.91 -4.34 -20.24
N MET A 203 -23.03 -3.74 -20.62
CA MET A 203 -24.35 -4.37 -20.56
C MET A 203 -24.44 -5.55 -21.54
N ASP A 204 -24.11 -5.33 -22.82
CA ASP A 204 -24.09 -6.35 -23.87
C ASP A 204 -23.10 -7.48 -23.55
N LEU A 205 -21.96 -7.14 -22.94
CA LEU A 205 -20.98 -8.11 -22.48
C LEU A 205 -21.54 -8.97 -21.34
N GLY A 206 -22.27 -8.36 -20.41
CA GLY A 206 -23.01 -9.06 -19.36
C GLY A 206 -24.08 -9.99 -19.91
N ASP A 207 -24.90 -9.50 -20.83
CA ASP A 207 -25.97 -10.27 -21.48
C ASP A 207 -25.41 -11.41 -22.34
N GLY A 208 -24.29 -11.15 -23.02
CA GLY A 208 -23.53 -12.15 -23.76
C GLY A 208 -23.06 -13.31 -22.88
N TYR A 209 -22.69 -13.04 -21.62
CA TYR A 209 -22.36 -14.09 -20.66
C TYR A 209 -23.57 -14.84 -20.13
N ILE A 210 -24.66 -14.15 -19.85
CA ILE A 210 -25.91 -14.76 -19.36
C ILE A 210 -26.46 -15.72 -20.43
N ASN A 211 -26.50 -15.27 -21.69
CA ASN A 211 -26.96 -16.06 -22.83
C ASN A 211 -25.97 -17.16 -23.27
N GLY A 212 -24.77 -17.21 -22.70
CA GLY A 212 -23.76 -18.21 -23.05
C GLY A 212 -23.16 -18.04 -24.45
N ASN A 213 -23.18 -16.82 -25.01
CA ASN A 213 -22.71 -16.58 -26.37
C ASN A 213 -21.17 -16.71 -26.46
N ILE A 214 -20.73 -17.70 -27.23
CA ILE A 214 -19.33 -18.10 -27.39
C ILE A 214 -18.44 -16.93 -27.84
N LEU A 215 -18.97 -15.98 -28.63
CA LEU A 215 -18.19 -14.85 -29.15
C LEU A 215 -17.69 -13.93 -28.02
N TYR A 216 -18.51 -13.64 -27.02
CA TYR A 216 -18.13 -12.78 -25.90
C TYR A 216 -17.11 -13.46 -24.97
N PHE A 217 -17.26 -14.77 -24.76
CA PHE A 217 -16.24 -15.57 -24.07
C PHE A 217 -14.91 -15.61 -24.83
N LEU A 218 -14.96 -15.77 -26.16
CA LEU A 218 -13.76 -15.80 -26.99
C LEU A 218 -13.06 -14.44 -27.00
N GLY A 219 -13.81 -13.35 -27.08
CA GLY A 219 -13.27 -11.98 -27.00
C GLY A 219 -12.52 -11.74 -25.69
N THR A 220 -13.06 -12.17 -24.56
CA THR A 220 -12.41 -11.99 -23.26
C THR A 220 -11.21 -12.90 -23.06
N ILE A 221 -11.25 -14.14 -23.54
CA ILE A 221 -10.08 -15.02 -23.60
C ILE A 221 -8.97 -14.42 -24.47
N LEU A 222 -9.33 -13.77 -25.59
CA LEU A 222 -8.37 -13.10 -26.47
C LEU A 222 -7.69 -11.92 -25.75
N VAL A 223 -8.45 -11.10 -25.01
CA VAL A 223 -7.88 -10.02 -24.19
C VAL A 223 -6.91 -10.58 -23.14
N ILE A 224 -7.28 -11.67 -22.46
CA ILE A 224 -6.41 -12.36 -21.50
C ILE A 224 -5.12 -12.84 -22.18
N ALA A 225 -5.22 -13.45 -23.37
CA ALA A 225 -4.07 -13.94 -24.12
C ALA A 225 -3.12 -12.80 -24.54
N ILE A 226 -3.66 -11.67 -25.02
CA ILE A 226 -2.87 -10.48 -25.36
C ILE A 226 -2.14 -9.95 -24.13
N LEU A 227 -2.86 -9.75 -23.02
CA LEU A 227 -2.26 -9.26 -21.77
C LEU A 227 -1.19 -10.23 -21.26
N TRP A 228 -1.39 -11.54 -21.40
CA TRP A 228 -0.42 -12.55 -21.05
C TRP A 228 0.87 -12.46 -21.89
N LEU A 229 0.75 -12.30 -23.21
CA LEU A 229 1.90 -12.15 -24.13
C LEU A 229 2.69 -10.86 -23.85
N ILE A 230 1.99 -9.74 -23.65
CA ILE A 230 2.63 -8.45 -23.33
C ILE A 230 3.39 -8.55 -22.00
N ASN A 231 2.73 -9.08 -20.96
CA ASN A 231 3.35 -9.30 -19.66
C ASN A 231 4.61 -10.17 -19.77
N ARG A 232 4.54 -11.26 -20.53
CA ARG A 232 5.68 -12.15 -20.77
C ARG A 232 6.86 -11.42 -21.43
N LYS A 233 6.61 -10.61 -22.46
CA LYS A 233 7.66 -9.86 -23.19
C LYS A 233 8.33 -8.82 -22.28
N ILE A 234 7.54 -8.01 -21.56
CA ILE A 234 8.04 -6.97 -20.67
C ILE A 234 8.87 -7.59 -19.53
N MET A 235 8.35 -8.62 -18.86
CA MET A 235 9.06 -9.25 -17.75
C MET A 235 10.37 -9.91 -18.19
N SER A 236 10.39 -10.56 -19.35
CA SER A 236 11.62 -11.17 -19.89
C SER A 236 12.69 -10.11 -20.18
N GLY A 237 12.30 -8.97 -20.77
CA GLY A 237 13.20 -7.83 -21.00
C GLY A 237 13.75 -7.23 -19.70
N LEU A 238 12.90 -7.05 -18.69
CA LEU A 238 13.32 -6.52 -17.38
C LEU A 238 14.31 -7.44 -16.65
N ILE A 239 14.07 -8.75 -16.69
CA ILE A 239 14.99 -9.74 -16.09
C ILE A 239 16.33 -9.73 -16.82
N TYR A 240 16.33 -9.62 -18.16
CA TYR A 240 17.56 -9.50 -18.93
C TYR A 240 18.33 -8.23 -18.57
N ALA A 241 17.65 -7.09 -18.47
CA ALA A 241 18.28 -5.82 -18.07
C ALA A 241 18.81 -5.86 -16.61
N GLU A 242 18.15 -6.59 -15.72
CA GLU A 242 18.61 -6.75 -14.33
C GLU A 242 19.82 -7.69 -14.22
N LEU A 243 19.90 -8.74 -15.06
CA LEU A 243 21.06 -9.63 -15.15
C LEU A 243 22.24 -9.01 -15.92
N ALA A 244 21.95 -8.22 -16.97
CA ALA A 244 22.95 -7.53 -17.78
C ALA A 244 23.53 -6.30 -17.08
N LYS A 245 22.90 -5.83 -15.98
CA LYS A 245 23.53 -4.94 -15.02
C LYS A 245 24.60 -5.71 -14.25
N VAL A 246 25.74 -5.92 -14.90
CA VAL A 246 27.03 -5.98 -14.20
C VAL A 246 27.13 -4.67 -13.43
N ASP A 247 27.37 -4.75 -12.12
CA ASP A 247 27.40 -3.59 -11.23
C ASP A 247 28.33 -2.50 -11.80
N ASP A 248 27.73 -1.48 -12.41
CA ASP A 248 28.42 -0.28 -12.83
C ASP A 248 28.69 0.52 -11.55
N THR A 249 29.67 0.05 -10.77
CA THR A 249 30.18 0.65 -9.53
C THR A 249 31.01 1.90 -9.81
N ARG A 250 30.61 2.71 -10.80
CA ARG A 250 31.12 4.08 -10.87
C ARG A 250 30.43 4.85 -9.76
N ILE A 251 31.17 5.07 -8.67
CA ILE A 251 30.79 5.96 -7.57
C ILE A 251 30.54 7.35 -8.19
N LYS A 252 29.28 7.60 -8.60
CA LYS A 252 28.85 8.92 -9.03
C LYS A 252 28.85 9.81 -7.79
N HIS A 253 29.72 10.81 -7.80
CA HIS A 253 29.80 11.97 -6.92
C HIS A 253 29.24 11.75 -5.51
N VAL A 254 30.12 11.47 -4.54
CA VAL A 254 29.73 11.51 -3.13
C VAL A 254 29.40 12.97 -2.82
N SER A 255 28.11 13.29 -2.65
CA SER A 255 27.72 14.60 -2.16
C SER A 255 28.27 14.75 -0.73
N GLU A 256 29.30 15.58 -0.58
CA GLU A 256 29.85 15.97 0.70
C GLU A 256 28.96 17.08 1.29
N TYR A 257 28.01 16.69 2.13
CA TYR A 257 27.26 17.66 2.93
C TYR A 257 28.13 18.15 4.09
N LYS A 258 29.08 19.06 3.81
CA LYS A 258 30.00 19.66 4.81
C LYS A 258 29.29 20.42 5.93
N PHE A 259 28.02 20.80 5.74
CA PHE A 259 27.21 21.51 6.75
C PHE A 259 27.04 20.71 8.06
N PHE A 260 26.97 19.37 7.98
CA PHE A 260 26.72 18.54 9.14
C PHE A 260 27.96 18.26 10.00
N GLU A 261 29.18 18.52 9.48
CA GLU A 261 30.43 18.27 10.20
C GLU A 261 30.58 19.16 11.45
N ARG A 262 29.88 20.30 11.49
CA ARG A 262 29.87 21.24 12.63
C ARG A 262 29.16 20.69 13.88
N TYR A 263 28.35 19.63 13.75
CA TYR A 263 27.53 19.08 14.84
C TYR A 263 28.11 17.81 15.48
N GLY A 264 29.40 17.53 15.26
CA GLY A 264 30.11 16.39 15.85
C GLY A 264 29.52 15.04 15.42
N GLU A 265 29.53 14.06 16.33
CA GLU A 265 29.10 12.67 16.03
C GLU A 265 27.62 12.61 15.60
N VAL A 266 26.74 13.40 16.21
CA VAL A 266 25.32 13.47 15.82
C VAL A 266 25.17 14.03 14.41
N GLY A 267 26.00 15.02 14.05
CA GLY A 267 26.11 15.57 12.69
C GLY A 267 26.47 14.50 11.65
N GLU A 268 27.46 13.67 11.96
CA GLU A 268 27.86 12.56 11.10
C GLU A 268 26.74 11.55 10.88
N TYR A 269 26.01 11.17 11.93
CA TYR A 269 24.84 10.30 11.78
C TYR A 269 23.69 10.97 11.02
N MET A 270 23.46 12.28 11.19
CA MET A 270 22.47 13.02 10.39
C MET A 270 22.83 12.99 8.91
N ARG A 271 24.12 13.16 8.59
CA ARG A 271 24.64 13.07 7.22
C ARG A 271 24.45 11.68 6.64
N LEU A 272 24.72 10.63 7.41
CA LEU A 272 24.51 9.24 6.98
C LEU A 272 23.03 8.93 6.76
N GLU A 273 22.15 9.40 7.64
CA GLU A 273 20.69 9.22 7.52
C GLU A 273 20.17 9.92 6.26
N LEU A 274 20.56 11.17 6.02
CA LEU A 274 20.17 11.90 4.81
C LEU A 274 20.68 11.21 3.53
N LYS A 275 21.92 10.72 3.54
CA LYS A 275 22.48 9.93 2.42
C LYS A 275 21.69 8.65 2.19
N MET A 276 21.30 7.94 3.25
CA MET A 276 20.48 6.73 3.15
C MET A 276 19.12 7.06 2.51
N LEU A 277 18.46 8.12 2.98
CA LEU A 277 17.17 8.58 2.47
C LEU A 277 17.20 8.93 0.98
N LEU A 278 18.25 9.64 0.53
CA LEU A 278 18.35 10.14 -0.85
C LEU A 278 18.96 9.14 -1.85
N ARG A 279 19.87 8.27 -1.39
CA ARG A 279 20.61 7.34 -2.26
C ARG A 279 19.89 6.02 -2.46
N ASN A 280 19.30 5.46 -1.41
CA ASN A 280 18.79 4.09 -1.46
C ASN A 280 17.43 4.06 -2.15
N ARG A 281 17.25 3.10 -3.07
CA ARG A 281 16.04 3.01 -3.91
C ARG A 281 14.77 2.87 -3.07
N ARG A 282 14.84 2.14 -1.95
CA ARG A 282 13.74 1.96 -1.00
C ARG A 282 13.34 3.28 -0.34
N CYS A 283 14.27 3.94 0.33
CA CYS A 283 14.01 5.17 1.08
C CYS A 283 13.64 6.33 0.15
N LYS A 284 14.29 6.43 -1.02
CA LYS A 284 13.94 7.40 -2.06
C LYS A 284 12.53 7.16 -2.62
N GLY A 285 12.14 5.90 -2.78
CA GLY A 285 10.79 5.51 -3.17
C GLY A 285 9.76 5.92 -2.11
N ALA A 286 10.04 5.66 -0.83
CA ALA A 286 9.22 6.05 0.30
C ALA A 286 9.04 7.57 0.39
N LEU A 287 10.13 8.34 0.27
CA LEU A 287 10.07 9.82 0.25
C LEU A 287 9.22 10.34 -0.90
N ARG A 288 9.40 9.80 -2.11
CA ARG A 288 8.58 10.20 -3.27
C ARG A 288 7.11 9.87 -3.07
N SER A 289 6.79 8.71 -2.49
CA SER A 289 5.39 8.36 -2.20
C SER A 289 4.79 9.28 -1.15
N VAL A 290 5.51 9.63 -0.09
CA VAL A 290 5.03 10.58 0.92
C VAL A 290 4.75 11.94 0.27
N ILE A 291 5.70 12.47 -0.51
CA ILE A 291 5.54 13.76 -1.18
C ILE A 291 4.34 13.75 -2.13
N LEU A 292 4.17 12.69 -2.94
CA LEU A 292 3.04 12.59 -3.87
C LEU A 292 1.71 12.55 -3.12
N VAL A 293 1.61 11.75 -2.06
CA VAL A 293 0.40 11.63 -1.24
C VAL A 293 0.06 12.97 -0.58
N VAL A 294 1.05 13.63 0.04
CA VAL A 294 0.84 14.95 0.67
C VAL A 294 0.39 15.97 -0.36
N ILE A 295 1.03 16.05 -1.54
CA ILE A 295 0.60 16.96 -2.62
C ILE A 295 -0.84 16.66 -3.05
N ALA A 296 -1.19 15.39 -3.26
CA ALA A 296 -2.54 15.02 -3.69
C ALA A 296 -3.59 15.46 -2.68
N PHE A 297 -3.38 15.18 -1.39
CA PHE A 297 -4.30 15.55 -0.32
C PHE A 297 -4.33 17.06 -0.06
N SER A 298 -3.18 17.75 -0.11
CA SER A 298 -3.11 19.21 -0.01
C SER A 298 -3.85 19.90 -1.15
N CYS A 299 -3.72 19.41 -2.39
CA CYS A 299 -4.45 19.95 -3.55
C CYS A 299 -5.95 19.68 -3.44
N ILE A 300 -6.37 18.48 -3.03
CA ILE A 300 -7.79 18.19 -2.81
C ILE A 300 -8.38 19.12 -1.77
N LEU A 301 -7.67 19.33 -0.65
CA LEU A 301 -8.15 20.19 0.42
C LEU A 301 -8.18 21.67 0.01
N SER A 302 -7.22 22.11 -0.82
CA SER A 302 -7.16 23.50 -1.27
C SER A 302 -8.23 23.80 -2.34
N PHE A 303 -8.45 22.90 -3.31
CA PHE A 303 -9.22 23.20 -4.53
C PHE A 303 -10.60 22.53 -4.62
N SER A 304 -10.95 21.59 -3.73
CA SER A 304 -12.23 20.88 -3.77
C SER A 304 -13.13 21.25 -2.59
N SER A 305 -14.40 21.54 -2.85
CA SER A 305 -15.43 21.77 -1.82
C SER A 305 -16.03 20.47 -1.26
N LEU A 306 -15.71 19.31 -1.86
CA LEU A 306 -16.28 18.01 -1.47
C LEU A 306 -15.90 17.58 -0.04
N TYR A 307 -14.85 18.18 0.54
CA TYR A 307 -14.29 17.80 1.84
C TYR A 307 -14.32 18.93 2.88
N ASP A 308 -15.17 19.94 2.71
CA ASP A 308 -15.26 21.11 3.59
C ASP A 308 -15.86 20.86 4.99
N SER A 309 -16.14 19.60 5.35
CA SER A 309 -16.57 19.30 6.73
C SER A 309 -15.38 19.40 7.70
N SER A 310 -15.60 20.02 8.86
CA SER A 310 -14.58 20.24 9.91
C SER A 310 -13.82 18.97 10.31
N THR A 311 -14.50 17.81 10.26
CA THR A 311 -13.90 16.50 10.56
C THR A 311 -13.02 15.99 9.42
N MET A 312 -13.40 16.19 8.16
CA MET A 312 -12.61 15.75 7.00
C MET A 312 -11.40 16.65 6.74
N THR A 313 -11.53 17.97 6.93
CA THR A 313 -10.39 18.89 6.84
C THR A 313 -9.34 18.51 7.88
N THR A 314 -9.76 18.30 9.13
CA THR A 314 -8.85 17.88 10.20
C THR A 314 -8.23 16.51 9.92
N PHE A 315 -9.02 15.55 9.40
CA PHE A 315 -8.51 14.24 9.00
C PHE A 315 -7.36 14.35 8.00
N ILE A 316 -7.55 15.17 6.95
CA ILE A 316 -6.54 15.39 5.92
C ILE A 316 -5.30 16.08 6.51
N CYS A 317 -5.49 17.05 7.42
CA CYS A 317 -4.37 17.70 8.11
C CYS A 317 -3.54 16.71 8.94
N VAL A 318 -4.18 15.92 9.81
CA VAL A 318 -3.50 14.88 10.60
C VAL A 318 -2.75 13.92 9.70
N TYR A 319 -3.42 13.47 8.63
CA TYR A 319 -2.85 12.51 7.71
C TYR A 319 -1.59 13.06 7.02
N ASN A 320 -1.64 14.29 6.50
CA ASN A 320 -0.52 14.88 5.77
C ASN A 320 0.75 15.00 6.61
N PHE A 321 0.64 15.33 7.90
CA PHE A 321 1.80 15.34 8.80
C PHE A 321 2.18 13.93 9.28
N ALA A 322 1.21 13.08 9.64
CA ALA A 322 1.50 11.77 10.21
C ALA A 322 2.02 10.73 9.18
N VAL A 323 1.69 10.88 7.88
CA VAL A 323 2.09 9.95 6.80
C VAL A 323 3.60 9.82 6.69
N PHE A 324 4.33 10.92 6.88
CA PHE A 324 5.78 10.91 6.81
C PHE A 324 6.38 9.98 7.88
N GLY A 325 5.92 10.09 9.12
CA GLY A 325 6.27 9.17 10.20
C GLY A 325 5.77 7.74 9.97
N MET A 326 4.52 7.57 9.53
CA MET A 326 3.92 6.25 9.29
C MET A 326 4.66 5.41 8.25
N ILE A 327 5.22 6.03 7.21
CA ILE A 327 5.91 5.29 6.15
C ILE A 327 7.37 5.03 6.50
N ILE A 328 8.07 6.00 7.09
CA ILE A 328 9.52 5.92 7.30
C ILE A 328 9.85 5.49 8.74
N LEU A 329 9.29 6.18 9.74
CA LEU A 329 9.54 5.90 11.16
C LEU A 329 8.86 4.62 11.66
N SER A 330 7.83 4.10 11.00
CA SER A 330 7.29 2.77 11.35
C SER A 330 8.32 1.65 11.16
N GLN A 331 9.32 1.86 10.29
CA GLN A 331 10.43 0.94 10.03
C GLN A 331 11.71 1.34 10.77
N LEU A 332 11.58 2.04 11.90
CA LEU A 332 12.72 2.49 12.71
C LEU A 332 13.62 1.31 13.10
N MET A 333 14.94 1.47 12.91
CA MET A 333 15.99 0.46 13.09
C MET A 333 16.00 -0.70 12.07
N SER A 334 14.97 -0.85 11.24
CA SER A 334 14.95 -1.91 10.22
C SER A 334 15.99 -1.70 9.11
N PHE A 335 16.26 -0.45 8.74
CA PHE A 335 17.24 -0.11 7.72
C PHE A 335 18.67 -0.39 8.20
N GLU A 336 18.93 -0.06 9.47
CA GLU A 336 20.20 -0.28 10.15
C GLU A 336 20.47 -1.74 10.43
N GLY A 337 19.42 -2.56 10.51
CA GLY A 337 19.55 -4.00 10.69
C GLY A 337 20.51 -4.70 9.71
N ASN A 338 20.76 -4.12 8.53
CA ASN A 338 21.77 -4.61 7.58
C ASN A 338 23.22 -4.49 8.08
N TYR A 339 23.51 -3.51 8.94
CA TYR A 339 24.84 -3.17 9.44
C TYR A 339 24.86 -2.94 10.97
N ILE A 340 23.85 -3.46 11.68
CA ILE A 340 23.66 -3.20 13.12
C ILE A 340 24.79 -3.76 13.97
N ASP A 341 25.41 -4.86 13.54
CA ASP A 341 26.59 -5.45 14.18
C ASP A 341 27.75 -4.44 14.25
N GLY A 342 27.93 -3.64 13.19
CA GLY A 342 28.94 -2.58 13.13
C GLY A 342 28.61 -1.35 13.97
N LEU A 343 27.32 -1.03 14.14
CA LEU A 343 26.91 0.05 15.06
C LEU A 343 27.12 -0.36 16.52
N MET A 344 26.86 -1.63 16.83
CA MET A 344 26.93 -2.20 18.18
C MET A 344 28.36 -2.38 18.72
N SER A 345 29.38 -2.24 17.88
CA SER A 345 30.80 -2.31 18.30
C SER A 345 31.30 -1.00 18.91
N ARG A 346 30.70 0.14 18.56
CA ARG A 346 31.05 1.46 19.11
C ARG A 346 30.14 1.82 20.28
N LYS A 347 30.71 2.42 21.33
CA LYS A 347 29.95 2.98 22.46
C LYS A 347 29.17 4.22 21.99
N GLU A 348 27.95 4.38 22.50
CA GLU A 348 27.04 5.53 22.25
C GLU A 348 26.52 5.79 20.82
N SER A 349 27.01 5.06 19.81
CA SER A 349 26.57 5.15 18.41
C SER A 349 25.04 5.16 18.21
N ILE A 350 24.32 4.29 18.93
CA ILE A 350 22.87 4.15 18.83
C ILE A 350 22.15 5.36 19.42
N MET A 351 22.67 5.94 20.49
CA MET A 351 22.08 7.14 21.09
C MET A 351 22.24 8.34 20.13
N SER A 352 23.44 8.50 19.56
CA SER A 352 23.73 9.53 18.56
C SER A 352 22.89 9.33 17.28
N LEU A 353 22.69 8.08 16.85
CA LEU A 353 21.81 7.72 15.73
C LEU A 353 20.34 8.07 16.01
N LEU A 354 19.79 7.71 17.18
CA LEU A 354 18.40 8.00 17.52
C LEU A 354 18.15 9.52 17.57
N LYS A 355 19.09 10.30 18.13
CA LYS A 355 19.03 11.76 18.08
C LYS A 355 19.07 12.30 16.65
N ALA A 356 20.00 11.79 15.83
CA ALA A 356 20.14 12.20 14.44
C ALA A 356 18.86 11.94 13.63
N LYS A 357 18.24 10.78 13.83
CA LYS A 357 16.94 10.45 13.23
C LYS A 357 15.88 11.47 13.64
N TYR A 358 15.71 11.71 14.93
CA TYR A 358 14.72 12.66 15.43
C TYR A 358 14.85 14.04 14.76
N TYR A 359 16.07 14.59 14.69
CA TYR A 359 16.31 15.89 14.06
C TYR A 359 16.06 15.88 12.55
N ILE A 360 16.56 14.89 11.81
CA ILE A 360 16.34 14.79 10.36
C ILE A 360 14.85 14.68 10.03
N TYR A 361 14.11 13.87 10.79
CA TYR A 361 12.67 13.69 10.56
C TYR A 361 11.87 14.93 10.95
N THR A 362 12.26 15.63 12.03
CA THR A 362 11.65 16.92 12.42
C THR A 362 11.88 18.00 11.35
N ILE A 363 13.08 18.05 10.76
CA ILE A 363 13.35 18.93 9.60
C ILE A 363 12.54 18.49 8.38
N GLY A 364 12.33 17.18 8.20
CA GLY A 364 11.49 16.60 7.15
C GLY A 364 10.03 17.07 7.20
N GLU A 365 9.45 17.28 8.39
CA GLU A 365 8.09 17.80 8.59
C GLU A 365 7.89 19.24 8.09
N VAL A 366 8.98 19.98 7.85
CA VAL A 366 8.88 21.31 7.22
C VAL A 366 8.34 21.20 5.78
N VAL A 367 8.56 20.08 5.10
CA VAL A 367 8.05 19.85 3.74
C VAL A 367 6.51 19.82 3.71
N PRO A 368 5.80 18.95 4.46
CA PRO A 368 4.35 18.98 4.52
C PRO A 368 3.80 20.31 5.07
N PHE A 369 4.52 20.98 5.99
CA PHE A 369 4.15 22.32 6.46
C PHE A 369 4.08 23.33 5.30
N VAL A 370 5.12 23.41 4.47
CA VAL A 370 5.17 24.32 3.31
C VAL A 370 4.10 23.97 2.28
N LEU A 371 3.86 22.67 2.04
CA LEU A 371 2.84 22.21 1.09
C LEU A 371 1.40 22.51 1.54
N MET A 372 1.17 22.75 2.83
CA MET A 372 -0.15 23.13 3.37
C MET A 372 -0.39 24.64 3.36
N ILE A 373 0.59 25.49 2.99
CA ILE A 373 0.42 26.94 2.91
C ILE A 373 -0.74 27.36 1.98
N PRO A 374 -0.93 26.78 0.78
CA PRO A 374 -2.06 27.12 -0.08
C PRO A 374 -3.43 26.91 0.58
N ALA A 375 -3.57 25.87 1.42
CA ALA A 375 -4.81 25.61 2.15
C ALA A 375 -5.10 26.68 3.23
N ILE A 376 -4.07 27.32 3.77
CA ILE A 376 -4.21 28.47 4.68
C ILE A 376 -4.72 29.67 3.91
N ILE A 377 -4.15 29.94 2.73
CA ILE A 377 -4.51 31.09 1.89
C ILE A 377 -5.97 31.01 1.43
N MET A 378 -6.50 29.80 1.25
CA MET A 378 -7.90 29.57 0.87
C MET A 378 -8.85 29.48 2.07
N ASP A 379 -8.40 29.85 3.28
CA ASP A 379 -9.17 29.86 4.54
C ASP A 379 -9.85 28.53 4.88
N LYS A 380 -9.30 27.41 4.40
CA LYS A 380 -9.82 26.06 4.68
C LYS A 380 -9.33 25.47 6.00
N VAL A 381 -8.18 25.96 6.49
CA VAL A 381 -7.55 25.47 7.73
C VAL A 381 -6.98 26.65 8.51
N PRO A 382 -7.28 26.77 9.82
CA PRO A 382 -6.69 27.82 10.63
C PRO A 382 -5.19 27.61 10.81
N LEU A 383 -4.42 28.70 10.81
CA LEU A 383 -2.97 28.69 11.03
C LEU A 383 -2.59 28.00 12.37
N LEU A 384 -3.39 28.22 13.42
CA LEU A 384 -3.24 27.53 14.70
C LEU A 384 -3.32 26.00 14.55
N GLY A 385 -4.21 25.50 13.70
CA GLY A 385 -4.39 24.06 13.47
C GLY A 385 -3.15 23.42 12.85
N ILE A 386 -2.51 24.08 11.89
CA ILE A 386 -1.30 23.57 11.23
C ILE A 386 -0.10 23.55 12.19
N PHE A 387 0.08 24.60 12.99
CA PHE A 387 1.12 24.60 14.03
C PHE A 387 0.84 23.54 15.12
N ALA A 388 -0.42 23.40 15.54
CA ALA A 388 -0.80 22.36 16.48
C ALA A 388 -0.46 20.97 15.94
N TRP A 389 -0.82 20.68 14.68
CA TRP A 389 -0.51 19.39 14.06
C TRP A 389 0.99 19.18 13.88
N PHE A 390 1.75 20.17 13.44
CA PHE A 390 3.21 20.09 13.30
C PHE A 390 3.91 19.75 14.63
N PHE A 391 3.56 20.43 15.72
CA PHE A 391 4.15 20.15 17.02
C PHE A 391 3.63 18.86 17.64
N TYR A 392 2.37 18.52 17.41
CA TYR A 392 1.80 17.26 17.87
C TYR A 392 2.44 16.05 17.18
N THR A 393 2.76 16.15 15.88
CA THR A 393 3.42 15.08 15.14
C THR A 393 4.86 14.88 15.58
N THR A 394 5.63 15.97 15.63
CA THR A 394 7.03 15.97 16.07
C THR A 394 7.22 15.60 17.55
N GLY A 395 6.19 15.83 18.37
CA GLY A 395 6.16 15.44 19.77
C GLY A 395 5.57 14.04 19.98
N PHE A 396 4.24 13.96 20.08
CA PHE A 396 3.53 12.75 20.52
C PHE A 396 3.63 11.60 19.52
N ILE A 397 3.38 11.87 18.23
CA ILE A 397 3.39 10.82 17.20
C ILE A 397 4.79 10.22 17.05
N TYR A 398 5.82 11.07 17.02
CA TYR A 398 7.21 10.60 16.95
C TYR A 398 7.59 9.84 18.21
N PHE A 399 7.17 10.28 19.40
CA PHE A 399 7.37 9.51 20.63
C PHE A 399 6.80 8.08 20.51
N CYS A 400 5.60 7.91 19.95
CA CYS A 400 5.00 6.59 19.71
C CYS A 400 5.84 5.76 18.72
N PHE A 401 6.27 6.34 17.60
CA PHE A 401 7.09 5.63 16.62
C PHE A 401 8.46 5.25 17.16
N PHE A 402 9.08 6.09 17.97
CA PHE A 402 10.37 5.77 18.58
C PHE A 402 10.30 4.57 19.53
N GLN A 403 9.13 4.23 20.06
CA GLN A 403 8.97 2.98 20.81
C GLN A 403 9.13 1.74 19.93
N LEU A 404 8.84 1.83 18.63
CA LEU A 404 9.07 0.72 17.71
C LEU A 404 10.56 0.37 17.59
N ALA A 405 11.49 1.31 17.85
CA ALA A 405 12.92 0.98 17.85
C ALA A 405 13.25 -0.20 18.77
N VAL A 406 12.54 -0.34 19.89
CA VAL A 406 12.79 -1.39 20.89
C VAL A 406 12.24 -2.75 20.44
N TYR A 407 11.11 -2.77 19.75
CA TYR A 407 10.36 -3.99 19.43
C TYR A 407 10.52 -4.45 17.98
N ASN A 408 11.01 -3.57 17.12
CA ASN A 408 11.24 -3.90 15.73
C ASN A 408 12.49 -4.77 15.61
N LYS A 409 12.30 -5.93 14.99
CA LYS A 409 13.34 -6.97 14.83
C LYS A 409 13.53 -7.37 13.36
N GLN A 410 12.83 -6.73 12.43
CA GLN A 410 12.90 -7.09 11.02
C GLN A 410 13.86 -6.17 10.28
N THR A 411 14.78 -6.73 9.50
CA THR A 411 15.67 -5.99 8.60
C THR A 411 14.97 -5.68 7.29
N VAL A 412 15.12 -4.44 6.82
CA VAL A 412 14.67 -4.00 5.49
C VAL A 412 15.88 -3.91 4.58
N ALA A 413 15.91 -4.68 3.49
CA ALA A 413 16.97 -4.59 2.50
C ALA A 413 16.94 -3.23 1.77
N LEU A 414 18.05 -2.49 1.82
CA LEU A 414 18.14 -1.09 1.35
C LEU A 414 18.00 -0.94 -0.18
N ASN A 415 18.41 -1.96 -0.94
CA ASN A 415 18.42 -1.96 -2.40
C ASN A 415 17.24 -2.69 -3.04
N GLU A 416 16.36 -3.30 -2.24
CA GLU A 416 15.13 -3.88 -2.78
C GLU A 416 14.09 -2.80 -3.08
N LYS A 417 13.32 -3.01 -4.15
CA LYS A 417 12.21 -2.10 -4.51
C LYS A 417 11.16 -2.10 -3.38
N VAL A 418 10.55 -0.93 -3.13
CA VAL A 418 9.10 -0.64 -2.93
C VAL A 418 8.16 -1.78 -2.49
N SER A 419 8.24 -2.87 -3.22
CA SER A 419 7.22 -3.89 -3.37
C SER A 419 7.56 -5.24 -2.73
N SER A 420 8.70 -5.41 -2.05
CA SER A 420 8.90 -6.62 -1.24
C SER A 420 7.96 -6.55 -0.02
N ARG A 421 7.13 -7.59 0.14
CA ARG A 421 6.19 -7.76 1.25
C ARG A 421 6.98 -7.94 2.54
N GLN A 422 7.41 -6.83 3.10
CA GLN A 422 7.76 -6.73 4.51
C GLN A 422 6.44 -6.81 5.25
N THR A 423 6.26 -7.87 6.01
CA THR A 423 5.06 -8.01 6.84
C THR A 423 5.26 -7.03 7.97
N ASN A 424 4.63 -5.86 7.89
CA ASN A 424 4.63 -4.92 9.00
C ASN A 424 4.34 -5.73 10.27
N SER A 425 5.23 -5.65 11.25
CA SER A 425 5.02 -6.36 12.51
C SER A 425 3.65 -5.96 13.05
N ALA A 426 2.93 -6.87 13.69
CA ALA A 426 1.63 -6.56 14.31
C ALA A 426 1.74 -5.30 15.19
N ILE A 427 2.90 -5.11 15.83
CA ILE A 427 3.22 -3.92 16.62
C ILE A 427 3.32 -2.66 15.76
N GLN A 428 3.94 -2.71 14.57
CA GLN A 428 3.99 -1.57 13.64
C GLN A 428 2.59 -1.19 13.14
N MET A 429 1.73 -2.17 12.87
CA MET A 429 0.35 -1.92 12.45
C MET A 429 -0.46 -1.26 13.57
N VAL A 430 -0.37 -1.77 14.81
CA VAL A 430 -1.02 -1.16 15.98
C VAL A 430 -0.51 0.25 16.23
N VAL A 431 0.80 0.49 16.13
CA VAL A 431 1.36 1.84 16.31
C VAL A 431 0.95 2.78 15.18
N ASN A 432 0.86 2.33 13.92
CA ASN A 432 0.33 3.15 12.82
C ASN A 432 -1.14 3.52 13.05
N PHE A 433 -1.97 2.56 13.46
CA PHE A 433 -3.38 2.84 13.79
C PHE A 433 -3.51 3.75 15.00
N GLY A 434 -2.69 3.57 16.03
CA GLY A 434 -2.67 4.44 17.20
C GLY A 434 -2.21 5.86 16.86
N ALA A 435 -1.13 5.97 16.10
CA ALA A 435 -0.56 7.25 15.66
C ALA A 435 -1.54 8.08 14.83
N PHE A 436 -2.43 7.44 14.08
CA PHE A 436 -3.45 8.13 13.29
C PHE A 436 -4.79 8.29 14.01
N GLY A 437 -5.26 7.25 14.70
CA GLY A 437 -6.57 7.23 15.35
C GLY A 437 -6.64 8.03 16.65
N VAL A 438 -5.60 7.96 17.50
CA VAL A 438 -5.57 8.69 18.78
C VAL A 438 -5.68 10.21 18.58
N PRO A 439 -4.90 10.86 17.69
CA PRO A 439 -5.03 12.30 17.47
C PRO A 439 -6.42 12.71 16.95
N LEU A 440 -7.05 11.89 16.10
CA LEU A 440 -8.38 12.19 15.56
C LEU A 440 -9.47 12.09 16.62
N ILE A 441 -9.43 11.04 17.44
CA ILE A 441 -10.38 10.86 18.53
C ILE A 441 -10.23 12.01 19.53
N LEU A 442 -8.97 12.33 19.90
CA LEU A 442 -8.67 13.39 20.85
C LEU A 442 -9.10 14.76 20.33
N TYR A 443 -8.87 15.08 19.05
CA TYR A 443 -9.37 16.31 18.46
C TYR A 443 -10.91 16.35 18.42
N SER A 444 -11.55 15.28 17.97
CA SER A 444 -13.01 15.21 17.84
C SER A 444 -13.70 15.41 19.20
N THR A 445 -13.19 14.77 20.25
CA THR A 445 -13.75 14.93 21.61
C THR A 445 -13.50 16.33 22.17
N LEU A 446 -12.30 16.89 21.99
CA LEU A 446 -11.99 18.24 22.44
C LEU A 446 -12.81 19.30 21.69
N ASN A 447 -12.98 19.14 20.38
CA ASN A 447 -13.77 20.06 19.57
C ASN A 447 -15.25 20.03 19.97
N ALA A 448 -15.81 18.84 20.21
CA ALA A 448 -17.19 18.68 20.66
C ALA A 448 -17.48 19.30 22.04
N LEU A 449 -16.49 19.35 22.93
CA LEU A 449 -16.66 19.84 24.31
C LEU A 449 -16.26 21.30 24.51
N LEU A 450 -15.21 21.76 23.83
CA LEU A 450 -14.51 23.03 24.13
C LEU A 450 -14.36 23.95 22.92
N GLY A 451 -14.77 23.51 21.73
CA GLY A 451 -14.63 24.24 20.48
C GLY A 451 -13.24 24.13 19.83
N GLU A 452 -13.17 24.59 18.58
CA GLU A 452 -12.04 24.33 17.66
C GLU A 452 -10.73 24.99 18.10
N THR A 453 -10.79 26.26 18.53
CA THR A 453 -9.60 27.02 18.94
C THR A 453 -8.96 26.44 20.20
N VAL A 454 -9.79 26.07 21.18
CA VAL A 454 -9.32 25.47 22.44
C VAL A 454 -8.74 24.08 22.16
N ALA A 455 -9.38 23.27 21.31
CA ALA A 455 -8.88 21.96 20.92
C ALA A 455 -7.48 22.04 20.29
N TYR A 456 -7.26 22.96 19.35
CA TYR A 456 -5.94 23.16 18.74
C TYR A 456 -4.90 23.68 19.74
N SER A 457 -5.29 24.56 20.67
CA SER A 457 -4.37 25.04 21.71
C SER A 457 -3.89 23.92 22.63
N ILE A 458 -4.79 23.01 23.03
CA ILE A 458 -4.46 21.84 23.86
C ILE A 458 -3.52 20.90 23.11
N LEU A 459 -3.82 20.60 21.84
CA LEU A 459 -2.95 19.79 20.98
C LEU A 459 -1.55 20.40 20.84
N LEU A 460 -1.46 21.71 20.66
CA LEU A 460 -0.20 22.43 20.55
C LEU A 460 0.61 22.33 21.86
N VAL A 461 -0.03 22.51 23.02
CA VAL A 461 0.63 22.39 24.32
C VAL A 461 1.14 20.96 24.56
N ILE A 462 0.33 19.95 24.24
CA ILE A 462 0.75 18.54 24.32
C ILE A 462 1.95 18.29 23.40
N GLY A 463 1.86 18.72 22.14
CA GLY A 463 2.92 18.56 21.15
C GLY A 463 4.23 19.19 21.61
N LEU A 464 4.19 20.46 22.05
CA LEU A 464 5.35 21.16 22.58
C LEU A 464 5.94 20.47 23.82
N GLY A 465 5.09 20.01 24.75
CA GLY A 465 5.54 19.27 25.93
C GLY A 465 6.35 18.01 25.55
N PHE A 466 5.87 17.24 24.57
CA PHE A 466 6.59 16.06 24.08
C PHE A 466 7.86 16.39 23.28
N THR A 467 7.86 17.50 22.54
CA THR A 467 9.02 17.97 21.77
C THR A 467 10.15 18.45 22.68
N ILE A 468 9.82 19.23 23.73
CA ILE A 468 10.79 19.69 24.74
C ILE A 468 11.35 18.51 25.53
N THR A 469 10.51 17.53 25.87
CA THR A 469 10.94 16.32 26.59
C THR A 469 11.63 15.28 25.69
N SER A 470 11.89 15.59 24.41
CA SER A 470 12.57 14.69 23.46
C SER A 470 13.88 14.08 23.94
N PRO A 471 14.80 14.81 24.59
CA PRO A 471 16.04 14.21 25.07
C PRO A 471 15.80 13.13 26.15
N LEU A 472 14.75 13.30 26.97
CA LEU A 472 14.41 12.39 28.07
C LEU A 472 13.85 11.08 27.54
N TRP A 473 12.84 11.15 26.65
CA TRP A 473 12.23 9.93 26.15
C TRP A 473 13.13 9.20 25.16
N ILE A 474 13.95 9.89 24.34
CA ILE A 474 14.97 9.23 23.50
C ILE A 474 15.95 8.44 24.36
N ARG A 475 16.40 8.99 25.50
CA ARG A 475 17.27 8.29 26.44
C ARG A 475 16.59 7.06 27.05
N ASN A 476 15.29 7.13 27.33
CA ASN A 476 14.53 5.99 27.81
C ASN A 476 14.39 4.88 26.74
N VAL A 477 14.14 5.25 25.49
CA VAL A 477 14.15 4.31 24.35
C VAL A 477 15.51 3.63 24.24
N TYR A 478 16.60 4.40 24.28
CA TYR A 478 17.97 3.87 24.24
C TYR A 478 18.25 2.85 25.35
N LYS A 479 17.91 3.16 26.61
CA LYS A 479 18.12 2.24 27.75
C LYS A 479 17.38 0.92 27.53
N ARG A 480 16.12 0.98 27.08
CA ARG A 480 15.31 -0.22 26.81
C ARG A 480 15.84 -1.02 25.62
N PHE A 481 16.29 -0.33 24.58
CA PHE A 481 16.91 -0.97 23.42
C PHE A 481 18.20 -1.71 23.82
N MET A 482 19.07 -1.09 24.61
CA MET A 482 20.30 -1.71 25.11
C MET A 482 20.02 -2.91 26.03
N LYS A 483 18.98 -2.85 26.87
CA LYS A 483 18.56 -3.99 27.70
C LYS A 483 18.18 -5.22 26.86
N ARG A 484 17.64 -5.01 25.65
CA ARG A 484 17.22 -6.07 24.71
C ARG A 484 18.16 -6.28 23.53
N ARG A 485 19.41 -5.78 23.64
CA ARG A 485 20.38 -5.76 22.54
C ARG A 485 20.52 -7.11 21.82
N TYR A 486 20.76 -8.19 22.57
CA TYR A 486 21.03 -9.51 21.99
C TYR A 486 19.82 -10.07 21.24
N GLU A 487 18.63 -9.97 21.85
CA GLU A 487 17.37 -10.42 21.26
C GLU A 487 17.04 -9.66 19.97
N ASN A 488 17.33 -8.35 19.94
CA ASN A 488 17.14 -7.53 18.75
C ASN A 488 18.17 -7.86 17.66
N MET A 489 19.45 -8.03 18.02
CA MET A 489 20.50 -8.42 17.07
C MET A 489 20.23 -9.80 16.44
N GLU A 490 19.81 -10.78 17.24
CA GLU A 490 19.39 -12.10 16.76
C GLU A 490 18.20 -11.97 15.81
N GLY A 491 17.17 -11.22 16.19
CA GLY A 491 16.01 -10.98 15.33
C GLY A 491 16.38 -10.34 13.98
N PHE A 492 17.28 -9.35 14.00
CA PHE A 492 17.75 -8.72 12.75
C PHE A 492 18.55 -9.72 11.89
N ARG A 493 19.43 -10.52 12.48
CA ARG A 493 20.20 -11.55 11.75
C ARG A 493 19.28 -12.60 11.12
N ASP A 494 18.30 -13.09 11.87
CA ASP A 494 17.32 -14.07 11.41
C ASP A 494 16.47 -13.54 10.25
N SER A 495 16.13 -12.26 10.27
CA SER A 495 15.31 -11.65 9.22
C SER A 495 16.09 -11.26 7.96
N ARG A 496 17.42 -11.25 8.02
CA ARG A 496 18.31 -10.98 6.89
C ARG A 496 18.54 -12.23 6.03
N GLN A 497 18.47 -13.41 6.63
CA GLN A 497 18.57 -14.72 5.98
C GLN A 497 17.25 -15.09 5.31
#